data_AF-A0A2N2RAM8-F1
#
_entry.id   AF-A0A2N2RAM8-F1
#
_cell.length_a   1.000
_cell.length_b   1.000
_cell.length_c   1.000
_cell.angle_alpha   90.00
_cell.angle_beta   90.00
_cell.angle_gamma   90.00
#
_symmetry.space_group_name_H-M   'P 1'
#
loop_
_entity.id
_entity.type
_entity.pdbx_description
1 polymer ?
#
loop_
_entity_poly.entity_id
_entity_poly.type
_entity_poly.pdbx_seq_one_letter_code
_entity_poly.pdbx_strand_id
1 'polypeptide(L)'
;RIVIATGDSNRQVKSLAQNVQEKVKEAGAEVISTEGEDGGEWVLVDLGDIVVHVMQANVRAYYNLEELWSATPAQRRKAVEQAREE
;
A
#
# COMPACT_ATOMS: atom_id res chain seq x y z
N ARG A 1 6.08 -8.59 -2.03
CA ARG A 1 5.28 -8.56 -0.75
C ARG A 1 4.71 -7.17 -0.60
N ILE A 2 3.55 -7.01 0.07
CA ILE A 2 3.00 -5.68 0.32
C ILE A 2 3.01 -5.36 1.81
N VAL A 3 3.24 -4.09 2.13
CA VAL A 3 3.08 -3.52 3.48
C VAL A 3 2.10 -2.37 3.35
N ILE A 4 1.10 -2.31 4.23
CA ILE A 4 0.11 -1.23 4.25
C ILE A 4 0.17 -0.53 5.60
N ALA A 5 0.36 0.79 5.58
CA ALA A 5 0.37 1.65 6.74
C ALA A 5 -0.68 2.77 6.59
N THR A 6 -1.19 3.25 7.73
CA THR A 6 -2.20 4.31 7.76
C THR A 6 -1.64 5.57 8.41
N GLY A 7 -1.95 6.73 7.82
CA GLY A 7 -1.73 8.04 8.43
C GLY A 7 -3.05 8.82 8.53
N ASP A 8 -3.18 9.65 9.55
CA ASP A 8 -4.39 10.41 9.88
C ASP A 8 -4.47 11.77 9.16
N SER A 9 -3.44 12.14 8.40
CA SER A 9 -3.41 13.36 7.59
C SER A 9 -2.46 13.25 6.41
N ASN A 10 -2.62 14.10 5.39
CA ASN A 10 -1.68 14.16 4.26
C ASN A 10 -0.23 14.37 4.73
N ARG A 11 -0.04 15.20 5.77
CA ARG A 11 1.29 15.45 6.34
C ARG A 11 1.88 14.18 6.94
N GLN A 12 1.11 13.42 7.69
CA GLN A 12 1.59 12.19 8.33
C GLN A 12 1.86 11.09 7.31
N VAL A 13 1.00 10.94 6.30
CA VAL A 13 1.23 9.99 5.20
C VAL A 13 2.55 10.30 4.50
N LYS A 14 2.80 11.57 4.15
CA LYS A 14 4.09 12.00 3.57
C LYS A 14 5.26 11.70 4.49
N SER A 15 5.17 12.07 5.77
CA SER A 15 6.27 11.86 6.72
C SER A 15 6.58 10.38 6.93
N LEU A 16 5.55 9.51 6.96
CA LEU A 16 5.72 8.06 7.06
C LEU A 16 6.41 7.51 5.81
N ALA A 17 5.99 7.93 4.61
CA ALA A 17 6.63 7.50 3.37
C ALA A 17 8.09 7.97 3.26
N GLN A 18 8.36 9.23 3.64
CA GLN A 18 9.73 9.77 3.71
C GLN A 18 10.60 8.98 4.69
N ASN A 19 10.05 8.66 5.87
CA ASN A 19 10.77 7.86 6.87
C ASN A 19 11.12 6.46 6.34
N VAL A 20 10.22 5.82 5.60
CA VAL A 20 10.52 4.54 4.93
C VAL A 20 11.68 4.71 3.95
N GLN A 21 11.65 5.73 3.09
CA GLN A 21 12.72 5.99 2.13
C GLN A 21 14.08 6.23 2.81
N GLU A 22 14.10 7.02 3.89
CA GLU A 22 15.30 7.28 4.70
C GLU A 22 15.85 5.99 5.31
N LYS A 23 14.99 5.19 5.95
CA LYS A 23 15.42 3.96 6.64
C LYS A 23 15.88 2.87 5.69
N VAL A 24 15.29 2.77 4.51
CA VAL A 24 15.75 1.87 3.44
C VAL A 24 17.15 2.27 2.97
N LYS A 25 17.37 3.57 2.73
CA LYS A 25 18.69 4.09 2.33
C LYS A 25 19.75 3.89 3.42
N GLU A 26 19.40 4.14 4.69
CA GLU A 26 20.29 3.87 5.85
C GLU A 26 20.67 2.38 5.95
N ALA A 27 19.75 1.47 5.57
CA ALA A 27 20.00 0.03 5.53
C ALA A 27 20.82 -0.43 4.31
N GLY A 28 21.21 0.48 3.41
CA GLY A 28 21.97 0.17 2.20
C GLY A 28 21.13 -0.47 1.09
N ALA A 29 19.81 -0.34 1.16
CA ALA A 29 18.88 -0.81 0.13
C ALA A 29 18.40 0.34 -0.77
N GLU A 30 17.85 -0.01 -1.93
CA GLU A 30 17.41 0.95 -2.95
C GLU A 30 15.91 1.26 -2.82
N VAL A 31 15.56 2.52 -3.03
CA VAL A 31 14.19 2.96 -3.30
C VAL A 31 14.08 3.14 -4.81
N ILE A 32 13.31 2.27 -5.47
CA ILE A 32 13.19 2.25 -6.93
C ILE A 32 12.36 3.45 -7.41
N SER A 33 11.21 3.67 -6.76
CA SER A 33 10.33 4.78 -7.06
C SER A 33 9.45 5.15 -5.88
N THR A 34 8.96 6.39 -5.89
CA THR A 34 7.94 6.87 -4.97
C THR A 34 6.87 7.62 -5.76
N GLU A 35 5.61 7.28 -5.54
CA GLU A 35 4.46 7.85 -6.27
C GLU A 35 3.45 8.46 -5.28
N GLY A 36 2.80 9.57 -5.67
CA GLY A 36 1.72 10.18 -4.87
C GLY A 36 2.17 11.04 -3.68
N GLU A 37 3.47 11.25 -3.50
CA GLU A 37 4.03 12.01 -2.36
C GLU A 37 3.54 13.47 -2.32
N ASP A 38 3.30 14.10 -3.47
CA ASP A 38 2.79 15.48 -3.53
C ASP A 38 1.36 15.61 -2.98
N GLY A 39 0.51 14.59 -3.16
CA GLY A 39 -0.85 14.57 -2.63
C GLY A 39 -0.88 14.18 -1.16
N GLY A 40 -0.17 13.10 -0.80
CA GLY A 40 -0.15 12.56 0.56
C GLY A 40 -1.46 11.89 0.98
N GLU A 41 -2.39 11.62 0.08
CA GLU A 41 -3.58 10.81 0.40
C GLU A 41 -3.25 9.31 0.33
N TRP A 42 -2.42 8.94 -0.63
CA TRP A 42 -1.84 7.63 -0.81
C TRP A 42 -0.48 7.78 -1.46
N VAL A 43 0.56 7.32 -0.77
CA VAL A 43 1.93 7.24 -1.26
C VAL A 43 2.31 5.77 -1.41
N LEU A 44 2.89 5.45 -2.57
CA LEU A 44 3.49 4.15 -2.85
C LEU A 44 5.00 4.32 -2.85
N VAL A 45 5.70 3.46 -2.09
CA VAL A 45 7.16 3.37 -2.11
C VAL A 45 7.54 1.98 -2.63
N ASP A 46 8.17 1.95 -3.79
CA ASP A 46 8.64 0.72 -4.44
C ASP A 46 10.07 0.40 -4.02
N LEU A 47 10.26 -0.77 -3.41
CA LEU A 47 11.54 -1.31 -2.95
C LEU A 47 11.91 -2.59 -3.72
N GLY A 48 11.27 -2.85 -4.86
CA GLY A 48 11.44 -4.06 -5.67
C GLY A 48 10.65 -5.24 -5.10
N ASP A 49 11.26 -6.00 -4.19
CA ASP A 49 10.62 -7.19 -3.60
C ASP A 49 9.48 -6.85 -2.63
N ILE A 50 9.45 -5.61 -2.15
CA ILE A 50 8.46 -5.08 -1.21
C ILE A 50 7.90 -3.78 -1.76
N VAL A 51 6.58 -3.62 -1.73
CA VAL A 51 5.92 -2.35 -2.02
C VAL A 51 5.19 -1.87 -0.79
N VAL A 52 5.53 -0.67 -0.32
CA VAL A 52 4.93 -0.05 0.87
C VAL A 52 3.86 0.93 0.42
N HIS A 53 2.65 0.75 0.94
CA HIS A 53 1.52 1.63 0.68
C HIS A 53 1.22 2.39 1.97
N VAL A 54 1.38 3.70 1.94
CA VAL A 54 1.01 4.58 3.06
C VAL A 54 -0.18 5.41 2.63
N MET A 55 -1.31 5.29 3.30
CA MET A 55 -2.55 5.92 2.85
C MET A 55 -3.42 6.39 3.99
N GLN A 56 -4.31 7.33 3.73
CA GLN A 56 -5.29 7.76 4.71
C GLN A 56 -6.30 6.65 5.02
N ALA A 57 -6.90 6.70 6.21
CA ALA A 57 -7.83 5.67 6.68
C ALA A 57 -9.04 5.49 5.72
N ASN A 58 -9.60 6.58 5.21
CA ASN A 58 -10.69 6.56 4.24
C ASN A 58 -10.27 5.94 2.89
N VAL A 59 -9.06 6.27 2.41
CA VAL A 59 -8.52 5.72 1.16
C VAL A 59 -8.25 4.22 1.31
N ARG A 60 -7.68 3.77 2.44
CA ARG A 60 -7.49 2.35 2.75
C ARG A 60 -8.80 1.58 2.76
N ALA A 61 -9.81 2.13 3.42
CA ALA A 61 -11.13 1.50 3.50
C ALA A 61 -11.78 1.41 2.12
N TYR A 62 -11.65 2.44 1.27
CA TYR A 62 -12.23 2.46 -0.07
C TYR A 62 -11.57 1.44 -1.01
N TYR A 63 -10.24 1.38 -1.05
CA TYR A 63 -9.52 0.48 -1.97
C TYR A 63 -9.34 -0.94 -1.44
N ASN A 64 -9.40 -1.13 -0.12
CA ASN A 64 -9.37 -2.42 0.57
C ASN A 64 -8.35 -3.44 0.03
N LEU A 65 -7.11 -2.98 -0.23
CA LEU A 65 -6.07 -3.85 -0.79
C LEU A 65 -5.76 -5.06 0.11
N GLU A 66 -6.06 -4.99 1.40
CA GLU A 66 -5.86 -6.11 2.30
C GLU A 66 -6.70 -7.33 1.89
N GLU A 67 -7.93 -7.12 1.41
CA GLU A 67 -8.78 -8.23 0.97
C GLU A 67 -8.22 -8.91 -0.28
N LEU A 68 -7.83 -8.12 -1.30
CA LEU A 68 -7.32 -8.66 -2.56
C LEU A 68 -6.00 -9.42 -2.38
N TRP A 69 -5.12 -8.96 -1.48
CA TRP A 69 -3.81 -9.60 -1.24
C TRP A 69 -3.82 -10.64 -0.11
N SER A 70 -4.84 -10.66 0.76
CA SER A 70 -5.05 -11.74 1.75
C SER A 70 -5.84 -12.91 1.18
N ALA A 71 -6.56 -12.73 0.07
CA ALA A 71 -7.32 -13.80 -0.56
C ALA A 71 -6.41 -14.88 -1.15
N THR A 72 -6.53 -16.09 -0.60
CA THR A 72 -5.97 -17.29 -1.24
C THR A 72 -6.58 -17.46 -2.64
N PRO A 73 -5.88 -18.13 -3.58
CA PRO A 73 -6.42 -18.37 -4.92
C PRO A 73 -7.79 -19.07 -4.93
N ALA A 74 -8.08 -19.89 -3.91
CA ALA A 74 -9.37 -20.53 -3.74
C ALA A 74 -10.48 -19.53 -3.35
N GLN A 75 -10.19 -18.61 -2.43
CA GLN A 75 -11.13 -17.55 -2.04
C GLN A 75 -11.42 -16.61 -3.21
N ARG A 76 -10.40 -16.27 -4.01
CA ARG A 76 -10.57 -15.47 -5.23
C ARG A 76 -11.46 -16.15 -6.27
N ARG A 77 -11.29 -17.45 -6.52
CA ARG A 77 -12.16 -18.20 -7.44
C ARG A 77 -13.61 -18.20 -6.99
N LYS A 78 -13.85 -18.45 -5.69
CA LYS A 78 -15.20 -18.50 -5.12
C LYS A 78 -15.92 -17.15 -5.20
N ALA A 79 -15.22 -16.04 -4.93
CA ALA A 79 -15.76 -14.70 -5.06
C ALA A 79 -16.15 -14.35 -6.51
N VAL A 80 -15.32 -14.73 -7.49
CA VAL A 80 -15.61 -14.52 -8.92
C VAL A 80 -16.82 -15.34 -9.39
N GLU A 81 -17.00 -16.55 -8.85
CA GLU A 81 -18.10 -17.44 -9.19
C GLU A 81 -19.42 -16.90 -8.62
N GLN A 82 -19.41 -16.43 -7.36
CA GLN A 82 -20.57 -15.80 -6.72
C GLN A 82 -21.00 -14.49 -7.41
N ALA A 83 -20.04 -13.63 -7.78
CA ALA A 83 -20.34 -12.40 -8.51
C ALA A 83 -20.84 -12.61 -9.96
N ARG A 84 -20.77 -13.84 -10.49
CA ARG A 84 -21.34 -14.21 -11.79
C ARG A 84 -22.76 -14.79 -11.69
N GLU A 85 -23.15 -15.23 -10.50
CA GLU A 85 -24.45 -15.81 -10.21
C GLU A 85 -25.47 -14.77 -9.69
N GLU A 86 -24.99 -13.60 -9.27
CA GLU A 86 -25.77 -12.40 -8.92
C GLU A 86 -25.95 -11.46 -10.13
#